data_AF-A0ABD7YUW6-F1
#
_entry.id   AF-A0ABD7YUW6-F1
#
_cell.length_a   1.000
_cell.length_b   1.000
_cell.length_c   1.000
_cell.angle_alpha   90.00
_cell.angle_beta   90.00
_cell.angle_gamma   90.00
#
_symmetry.space_group_name_H-M   'P 1'
#
loop_
_entity.id
_entity.type
_entity.pdbx_description
1 polymer ?
#
loop_
_entity_poly.entity_id
_entity_poly.type
_entity_poly.pdbx_seq_one_letter_code
_entity_poly.pdbx_strand_id
1 'polypeptide(L)'
;MNHTAKKVTVGSFTFDSQKEANFYLKFIKNSGYKHEIHPSFLIKDKVALGGVNLSRISYTPDFVIFDNYGKIKHVYDVKTSINTQFGADTAAKLRFNLFARKYGVPVEVVVPRANDFKMKIYGLTKNVNTRHERTNRKGKQIVEFYDVMQSIDYDVTDFIGI
;
A
#
# COMPACT_ATOMS: atom_id res chain seq x y z
N MET A 1 -17.83 -18.30 6.89
CA MET A 1 -18.33 -17.95 5.54
C MET A 1 -17.16 -17.36 4.77
N ASN A 2 -16.71 -18.04 3.72
CA ASN A 2 -15.57 -17.62 2.91
C ASN A 2 -15.96 -16.39 2.08
N HIS A 3 -15.56 -15.20 2.52
CA HIS A 3 -15.55 -14.00 1.67
C HIS A 3 -14.36 -14.09 0.71
N THR A 4 -14.41 -15.01 -0.26
CA THR A 4 -13.45 -15.01 -1.35
C THR A 4 -13.75 -13.76 -2.19
N ALA A 5 -12.90 -12.73 -2.05
CA ALA A 5 -12.98 -11.56 -2.92
C ALA A 5 -12.98 -12.06 -4.37
N LYS A 6 -13.96 -11.59 -5.17
CA LYS A 6 -14.08 -12.00 -6.56
C LYS A 6 -12.92 -11.38 -7.33
N LYS A 7 -12.02 -12.22 -7.83
CA LYS A 7 -10.93 -11.78 -8.71
C LYS A 7 -11.50 -11.07 -9.94
N VAL A 8 -10.80 -10.03 -10.38
CA VAL A 8 -11.22 -9.20 -11.51
C VAL A 8 -10.10 -9.19 -12.53
N THR A 9 -10.42 -9.43 -13.79
CA THR A 9 -9.45 -9.39 -14.89
C THR A 9 -9.69 -8.14 -15.73
N VAL A 10 -8.63 -7.37 -15.99
CA VAL A 10 -8.64 -6.19 -16.86
C VAL A 10 -7.48 -6.30 -17.84
N GLY A 11 -7.79 -6.54 -19.11
CA GLY A 11 -6.76 -6.84 -20.11
C GLY A 11 -5.99 -8.11 -19.74
N SER A 12 -4.67 -8.01 -19.62
CA SER A 12 -3.78 -9.11 -19.23
C SER A 12 -3.57 -9.24 -17.72
N PHE A 13 -4.13 -8.35 -16.90
CA PHE A 13 -3.90 -8.32 -15.46
C PHE A 13 -5.07 -8.91 -14.69
N THR A 14 -4.75 -9.64 -13.61
CA THR A 14 -5.73 -10.19 -12.66
C THR A 14 -5.49 -9.56 -11.30
N PHE A 15 -6.56 -8.98 -10.75
CA PHE A 15 -6.60 -8.32 -9.44
C PHE A 15 -7.32 -9.21 -8.45
N ASP A 16 -6.93 -9.13 -7.19
CA ASP A 16 -7.57 -9.87 -6.11
C ASP A 16 -8.89 -9.21 -5.67
N SER A 17 -9.10 -7.93 -6.01
CA SER A 17 -10.35 -7.23 -5.75
C SER A 17 -10.78 -6.21 -6.82
N GLN A 18 -12.09 -5.91 -6.86
CA GLN A 18 -12.63 -4.82 -7.68
C GLN A 18 -12.05 -3.46 -7.30
N LYS A 19 -11.63 -3.26 -6.04
CA LYS A 19 -11.03 -2.00 -5.60
C LYS A 19 -9.65 -1.79 -6.20
N GLU A 20 -8.81 -2.82 -6.24
CA GLU A 20 -7.52 -2.78 -6.94
C GLU A 20 -7.71 -2.50 -8.43
N ALA A 21 -8.62 -3.24 -9.09
CA ALA A 21 -8.92 -3.01 -10.50
C ALA A 21 -9.38 -1.57 -10.77
N ASN A 22 -10.23 -1.01 -9.90
CA ASN A 22 -10.68 0.37 -10.01
C ASN A 22 -9.56 1.38 -9.78
N PHE A 23 -8.67 1.12 -8.82
CA PHE A 23 -7.51 1.98 -8.56
C PHE A 23 -6.58 1.99 -9.78
N TYR A 24 -6.28 0.81 -10.32
CA TYR A 24 -5.51 0.66 -11.55
C TYR A 24 -6.10 1.45 -12.71
N LEU A 25 -7.38 1.21 -13.02
CA LEU A 25 -8.06 1.82 -14.16
C LEU A 25 -8.10 3.35 -14.08
N LYS A 26 -8.26 3.91 -12.87
CA LYS A 26 -8.42 5.35 -12.68
C LYS A 26 -7.11 6.11 -12.56
N PHE A 27 -6.16 5.57 -11.79
CA PHE A 27 -4.99 6.32 -11.36
C PHE A 27 -3.67 5.83 -11.98
N ILE A 28 -3.58 4.56 -12.38
CA ILE A 28 -2.31 3.96 -12.82
C ILE A 28 -2.26 3.77 -14.33
N LYS A 29 -3.28 3.15 -14.93
CA LYS A 29 -3.28 2.67 -16.32
C LYS A 29 -2.86 3.75 -17.33
N ASN A 30 -3.36 4.97 -17.15
CA ASN A 30 -3.11 6.09 -18.05
C ASN A 30 -2.19 7.15 -17.43
N SER A 31 -1.44 6.80 -16.38
CA SER A 31 -0.56 7.74 -15.67
C SER A 31 0.72 8.12 -16.45
N GLY A 32 1.08 7.35 -17.47
CA GLY A 32 2.34 7.49 -18.19
C GLY A 32 3.55 6.86 -17.50
N TYR A 33 3.43 6.43 -16.24
CA TYR A 33 4.50 5.77 -15.50
C TYR A 33 4.56 4.26 -15.79
N LYS A 34 5.78 3.73 -15.83
CA LYS A 34 6.00 2.27 -15.83
C LYS A 34 5.48 1.71 -14.51
N HIS A 35 4.77 0.59 -14.57
CA HIS A 35 4.17 -0.03 -13.40
C HIS A 35 4.20 -1.55 -13.47
N GLU A 36 4.20 -2.18 -12.30
CA GLU A 36 4.05 -3.61 -12.12
C GLU A 36 2.89 -3.90 -11.16
N ILE A 37 2.15 -4.97 -11.44
CA ILE A 37 0.97 -5.38 -10.66
C ILE A 37 1.29 -6.70 -9.98
N HIS A 38 1.11 -6.75 -8.65
CA HIS A 38 1.50 -7.87 -7.79
C HIS A 38 2.96 -8.38 -7.98
N PRO A 39 3.98 -7.50 -8.11
CA PRO A 39 5.38 -7.95 -8.17
C PRO A 39 5.83 -8.58 -6.84
N SER A 40 6.64 -9.64 -6.90
CA SER A 40 7.17 -10.28 -5.69
C SER A 40 8.54 -9.72 -5.31
N PHE A 41 8.62 -9.07 -4.15
CA PHE A 41 9.87 -8.57 -3.60
C PHE A 41 10.39 -9.48 -2.50
N LEU A 42 11.65 -9.89 -2.63
CA LEU A 42 12.34 -10.62 -1.59
C LEU A 42 12.73 -9.66 -0.46
N ILE A 43 12.24 -9.88 0.75
CA ILE A 43 12.65 -9.11 1.94
C ILE A 43 13.85 -9.78 2.59
N LYS A 44 13.76 -11.05 2.94
CA LYS A 44 14.84 -11.81 3.57
C LYS A 44 14.98 -13.18 2.95
N ASP A 45 16.20 -13.57 2.65
CA ASP A 45 16.50 -14.89 2.13
C ASP A 45 16.21 -16.00 3.14
N LYS A 46 16.12 -17.22 2.62
CA LYS A 46 16.10 -18.44 3.42
C LYS A 46 17.44 -18.55 4.17
N VAL A 47 17.39 -18.81 5.47
CA VAL A 47 18.59 -18.91 6.32
C VAL A 47 18.60 -20.25 7.04
N ALA A 48 19.73 -20.94 7.04
CA ALA A 48 19.90 -22.16 7.82
C ALA A 48 19.89 -21.85 9.32
N LEU A 49 19.16 -22.65 10.09
CA LEU A 49 19.10 -22.59 11.56
C LEU A 49 19.27 -24.02 12.10
N GLY A 50 20.53 -24.40 12.34
CA GLY A 50 20.89 -25.78 12.67
C GLY A 50 20.61 -26.73 11.49
N GLY A 51 19.91 -27.84 11.75
CA GLY A 51 19.52 -28.81 10.73
C GLY A 51 18.28 -28.44 9.89
N VAL A 52 17.63 -27.31 10.19
CA VAL A 52 16.45 -26.84 9.46
C VAL A 52 16.70 -25.45 8.87
N ASN A 53 15.75 -24.94 8.10
CA ASN A 53 15.85 -23.61 7.49
C ASN A 53 14.69 -22.73 7.92
N LEU A 54 14.99 -21.47 8.21
CA LEU A 54 14.01 -20.40 8.27
C LEU A 54 13.55 -20.08 6.85
N SER A 55 12.23 -20.01 6.64
CA SER A 55 11.66 -19.70 5.33
C SER A 55 12.03 -18.29 4.88
N ARG A 56 12.16 -18.12 3.56
CA ARG A 56 12.30 -16.79 2.96
C ARG A 56 11.08 -15.93 3.29
N ILE A 57 11.29 -14.63 3.44
CA ILE A 57 10.23 -13.65 3.61
C ILE A 57 10.15 -12.85 2.31
N SER A 58 9.01 -12.89 1.65
CA SER A 58 8.69 -12.06 0.49
C SER A 58 7.50 -11.16 0.81
N TYR A 59 7.39 -10.05 0.10
CA TYR A 59 6.24 -9.17 0.11
C TYR A 59 5.81 -8.87 -1.32
N THR A 60 4.51 -8.91 -1.54
CA THR A 60 3.89 -8.64 -2.84
C THR A 60 2.93 -7.47 -2.62
N PRO A 61 3.34 -6.22 -2.92
CA PRO A 61 2.42 -5.09 -2.95
C PRO A 61 1.42 -5.25 -4.10
N ASP A 62 0.33 -4.48 -4.08
CA ASP A 62 -0.65 -4.52 -5.17
C ASP A 62 -0.10 -3.84 -6.42
N PHE A 63 0.60 -2.72 -6.24
CA PHE A 63 1.23 -1.98 -7.35
C PHE A 63 2.59 -1.45 -6.97
N VAL A 64 3.50 -1.44 -7.95
CA VAL A 64 4.74 -0.66 -7.89
C VAL A 64 4.80 0.24 -9.10
N ILE A 65 5.06 1.51 -8.86
CA ILE A 65 5.22 2.54 -9.88
C ILE A 65 6.68 2.95 -9.91
N PHE A 66 7.23 3.05 -11.12
CA PHE A 66 8.60 3.47 -11.33
C PHE A 66 8.65 4.90 -11.89
N ASP A 67 9.68 5.64 -11.51
CA ASP A 67 9.99 6.92 -12.12
C ASP A 67 10.58 6.72 -13.53
N ASN A 68 10.87 7.84 -14.20
CA ASN A 68 11.47 7.85 -15.54
C ASN A 68 12.91 7.31 -15.57
N TYR A 69 13.55 7.13 -14.41
CA TYR A 69 14.89 6.58 -14.25
C TYR A 69 14.87 5.09 -13.85
N GLY A 70 13.68 4.49 -13.74
CA GLY A 70 13.51 3.08 -13.35
C GLY A 70 13.66 2.82 -11.85
N LYS A 71 13.70 3.86 -11.00
CA LYS A 71 13.64 3.71 -9.55
C LYS A 71 12.21 3.58 -9.08
N ILE A 72 12.01 2.93 -7.94
CA ILE A 72 10.69 2.82 -7.31
C ILE A 72 10.24 4.21 -6.87
N LYS A 73 9.14 4.69 -7.44
CA LYS A 73 8.48 5.97 -7.12
C LYS A 73 7.40 5.77 -6.07
N HIS A 74 6.51 4.78 -6.29
CA HIS A 74 5.43 4.45 -5.37
C HIS A 74 5.30 2.96 -5.17
N VAL A 75 4.89 2.56 -3.97
CA VAL A 75 4.53 1.17 -3.63
C VAL A 75 3.17 1.20 -2.96
N TYR A 76 2.13 0.76 -3.67
CA TYR A 76 0.75 0.84 -3.21
C TYR A 76 0.23 -0.49 -2.70
N ASP A 77 -0.47 -0.41 -1.57
CA ASP A 77 -1.25 -1.49 -0.97
C ASP A 77 -2.71 -1.01 -0.80
N VAL A 78 -3.62 -1.57 -1.57
CA VAL A 78 -5.02 -1.15 -1.66
C VAL A 78 -5.82 -1.75 -0.52
N LYS A 79 -6.53 -0.89 0.20
CA LYS A 79 -7.40 -1.29 1.31
C LYS A 79 -8.82 -0.77 1.12
N THR A 80 -9.74 -1.43 1.80
CA THR A 80 -11.15 -1.03 1.78
C THR A 80 -11.42 0.19 2.65
N SER A 81 -10.62 0.39 3.71
CA SER A 81 -10.72 1.49 4.68
C SER A 81 -9.34 1.80 5.27
N ILE A 82 -9.15 3.03 5.78
CA ILE A 82 -7.91 3.40 6.50
C ILE A 82 -7.85 2.75 7.89
N ASN A 83 -9.02 2.43 8.46
CA ASN A 83 -9.11 2.02 9.85
C ASN A 83 -9.15 0.51 10.04
N THR A 84 -8.90 -0.29 8.99
CA THR A 84 -9.11 -1.74 9.04
C THR A 84 -8.38 -2.34 10.25
N GLN A 85 -9.19 -2.72 11.25
CA GLN A 85 -8.85 -2.80 12.66
C GLN A 85 -8.02 -4.05 12.98
N PHE A 86 -6.94 -3.83 13.73
CA PHE A 86 -6.37 -4.67 14.79
C PHE A 86 -6.26 -6.19 14.55
N GLY A 87 -5.02 -6.65 14.31
CA GLY A 87 -4.63 -8.07 14.27
C GLY A 87 -3.90 -8.44 12.99
N ALA A 88 -4.64 -8.55 11.87
CA ALA A 88 -4.07 -8.81 10.55
C ALA A 88 -3.15 -7.68 10.04
N ASP A 89 -3.40 -6.46 10.51
CA ASP A 89 -2.70 -5.24 10.12
C ASP A 89 -1.30 -5.13 10.75
N THR A 90 -1.03 -5.80 11.89
CA THR A 90 0.30 -5.74 12.54
C THR A 90 1.36 -6.48 11.73
N ALA A 91 1.03 -7.67 11.22
CA ALA A 91 1.93 -8.42 10.36
C ALA A 91 2.14 -7.72 9.00
N ALA A 92 1.10 -7.08 8.45
CA ALA A 92 1.22 -6.24 7.26
C ALA A 92 2.13 -5.04 7.50
N LYS A 93 1.91 -4.29 8.60
CA LYS A 93 2.77 -3.17 9.01
C LYS A 93 4.22 -3.57 9.22
N LEU A 94 4.47 -4.74 9.81
CA LEU A 94 5.82 -5.27 9.94
C LEU A 94 6.45 -5.54 8.57
N ARG A 95 5.71 -6.14 7.63
CA ARG A 95 6.19 -6.33 6.25
C ARG A 95 6.44 -5.01 5.53
N PHE A 96 5.58 -4.02 5.69
CA PHE A 96 5.78 -2.67 5.14
C PHE A 96 7.06 -2.03 5.69
N ASN A 97 7.27 -2.14 7.01
CA ASN A 97 8.48 -1.63 7.66
C ASN A 97 9.74 -2.36 7.16
N LEU A 98 9.72 -3.68 7.05
CA LEU A 98 10.84 -4.46 6.53
C LEU A 98 11.13 -4.17 5.05
N PHE A 99 10.08 -3.97 4.25
CA PHE A 99 10.21 -3.56 2.86
C PHE A 99 10.87 -2.19 2.76
N ALA A 100 10.35 -1.19 3.49
CA ALA A 100 10.89 0.16 3.50
C ALA A 100 12.36 0.20 3.96
N ARG A 101 12.73 -0.60 4.97
CA ARG A 101 14.12 -0.74 5.41
C ARG A 101 15.06 -1.30 4.33
N LYS A 102 14.58 -2.21 3.49
CA LYS A 102 15.39 -2.85 2.45
C LYS A 102 15.49 -2.02 1.17
N TYR A 103 14.38 -1.44 0.74
CA TYR A 103 14.26 -0.77 -0.56
C TYR A 103 14.29 0.76 -0.46
N GLY A 104 14.28 1.34 0.74
CA GLY A 104 14.35 2.79 0.96
C GLY A 104 13.08 3.55 0.62
N VAL A 105 11.99 2.88 0.25
CA VAL A 105 10.71 3.49 -0.13
C VAL A 105 9.60 2.96 0.78
N PRO A 106 8.79 3.82 1.42
CA PRO A 106 7.68 3.39 2.24
C PRO A 106 6.56 2.75 1.42
N VAL A 107 5.78 1.88 2.06
CA VAL A 107 4.54 1.37 1.46
C VAL A 107 3.39 2.32 1.78
N GLU A 108 2.67 2.72 0.74
CA GLU A 108 1.55 3.64 0.77
C GLU A 108 0.23 2.85 0.76
N VAL A 109 -0.48 2.88 1.88
CA VAL A 109 -1.80 2.25 1.95
C VAL A 109 -2.83 3.21 1.37
N VAL A 110 -3.50 2.77 0.32
CA VAL A 110 -4.45 3.59 -0.43
C VAL A 110 -5.88 3.06 -0.32
N VAL A 111 -6.82 3.98 -0.19
CA VAL A 111 -8.26 3.67 -0.19
C VAL A 111 -8.91 4.41 -1.36
N PRO A 112 -9.16 3.72 -2.49
CA PRO A 112 -9.74 4.35 -3.67
C PRO A 112 -11.17 4.82 -3.43
N ARG A 113 -11.49 6.01 -3.93
CA ARG A 113 -12.84 6.59 -4.00
C ARG A 113 -13.20 6.90 -5.46
N ALA A 114 -14.26 7.68 -5.67
CA ALA A 114 -14.77 7.97 -7.00
C ALA A 114 -13.75 8.77 -7.84
N ASN A 115 -13.20 9.85 -7.29
CA ASN A 115 -12.38 10.82 -8.02
C ASN A 115 -11.01 11.06 -7.38
N ASP A 116 -10.77 10.46 -6.22
CA ASP A 116 -9.55 10.62 -5.44
C ASP A 116 -9.28 9.29 -4.71
N PHE A 117 -8.19 9.26 -3.96
CA PHE A 117 -7.95 8.22 -2.98
C PHE A 117 -7.38 8.82 -1.71
N LYS A 118 -7.61 8.13 -0.59
CA LYS A 118 -6.91 8.46 0.64
C LYS A 118 -5.60 7.69 0.68
N MET A 119 -4.51 8.33 1.03
CA MET A 119 -3.19 7.74 1.18
C MET A 119 -2.76 7.83 2.65
N LYS A 120 -2.15 6.76 3.16
CA LYS A 120 -1.54 6.74 4.47
C LYS A 120 -0.26 5.93 4.46
N ILE A 121 0.77 6.45 5.11
CA ILE A 121 2.03 5.73 5.33
C ILE A 121 2.00 5.12 6.74
N TYR A 122 2.31 3.83 6.82
CA TYR A 122 2.44 3.13 8.11
C TYR A 122 3.89 2.79 8.43
N GLY A 123 4.17 2.52 9.70
CA GLY A 123 5.48 2.04 10.15
C GLY A 123 6.50 3.15 10.41
N LEU A 124 6.07 4.41 10.39
CA LEU A 124 6.86 5.58 10.79
C LEU A 124 6.68 5.87 12.29
N THR A 125 7.68 6.51 12.90
CA THR A 125 7.66 6.90 14.33
C THR A 125 6.78 8.12 14.59
N LYS A 126 6.53 8.94 13.57
CA LYS A 126 5.63 10.10 13.61
C LYS A 126 4.57 9.96 12.52
N ASN A 127 3.37 10.49 12.77
CA ASN A 127 2.38 10.64 11.71
C ASN A 127 2.82 11.79 10.80
N VAL A 128 3.07 11.46 9.54
CA VAL A 128 3.40 12.45 8.49
C VAL A 128 2.18 12.92 7.73
N ASN A 129 1.10 12.12 7.76
CA ASN A 129 -0.12 12.43 7.04
C ASN A 129 -1.00 13.44 7.79
N THR A 130 -1.83 14.17 7.04
CA THR A 130 -2.76 15.19 7.57
C THR A 130 -3.71 14.62 8.63
N ARG A 131 -3.88 15.36 9.75
CA ARG A 131 -4.82 15.02 10.82
C ARG A 131 -6.24 15.43 10.44
N HIS A 132 -7.16 14.47 10.47
CA HIS A 132 -8.58 14.66 10.25
C HIS A 132 -9.37 14.29 11.49
N GLU A 133 -10.26 15.17 11.92
CA GLU A 133 -11.15 14.93 13.05
C GLU A 133 -12.60 14.90 12.61
N ARG A 134 -13.35 13.95 13.14
CA ARG A 134 -14.79 13.88 12.93
C ARG A 134 -15.49 13.32 14.14
N THR A 135 -16.69 13.80 14.40
CA THR A 135 -17.57 13.23 15.42
C THR A 135 -18.44 12.15 14.78
N ASN A 136 -18.44 10.95 15.34
CA ASN A 136 -19.33 9.90 14.86
C ASN A 136 -20.78 10.15 15.31
N ARG A 137 -21.73 9.37 14.78
CA ARG A 137 -23.16 9.47 15.15
C ARG A 137 -23.44 9.26 16.65
N LYS A 138 -22.49 8.71 17.41
CA LYS A 138 -22.57 8.48 18.86
C LYS A 138 -21.86 9.58 19.67
N GLY A 139 -21.50 10.70 19.06
CA GLY A 139 -20.81 11.81 19.74
C GLY A 139 -19.33 11.56 20.06
N LYS A 140 -18.75 10.42 19.65
CA LYS A 140 -17.32 10.12 19.88
C LYS A 140 -16.46 10.78 18.81
N GLN A 141 -15.46 11.55 19.25
CA GLN A 141 -14.43 12.10 18.37
C GLN A 141 -13.55 10.97 17.82
N ILE A 142 -13.38 10.96 16.50
CA ILE A 142 -12.52 10.06 15.76
C ILE A 142 -11.43 10.92 15.13
N VAL A 143 -10.18 10.60 15.44
CA VAL A 143 -9.00 11.19 14.81
C VAL A 143 -8.41 10.18 13.84
N GLU A 144 -8.27 10.59 12.57
CA GLU A 144 -7.68 9.82 11.49
C GLU A 144 -6.50 10.60 10.91
N PHE A 145 -5.50 9.90 10.37
CA PHE A 145 -4.34 10.50 9.71
C PHE A 145 -4.26 9.92 8.30
N TYR A 146 -4.40 10.76 7.28
CA TYR A 146 -4.30 10.40 5.86
C TYR A 146 -4.22 11.67 5.01
N ASP A 147 -3.69 11.57 3.81
CA ASP A 147 -3.76 12.61 2.79
C ASP A 147 -4.74 12.21 1.70
N VAL A 148 -5.27 13.20 0.98
CA VAL A 148 -6.19 12.97 -0.14
C VAL A 148 -5.48 13.31 -1.43
N MET A 149 -5.29 12.30 -2.28
CA MET A 149 -4.55 12.43 -3.53
C MET A 149 -5.52 12.27 -4.70
N GLN A 150 -5.35 13.12 -5.71
CA GLN A 150 -6.16 13.09 -6.95
C GLN A 150 -5.44 12.37 -8.10
N SER A 151 -4.11 12.26 -8.02
CA SER A 151 -3.26 11.57 -8.99
C SER A 151 -2.12 10.86 -8.25
N ILE A 152 -1.35 10.05 -8.99
CA ILE A 152 -0.09 9.47 -8.52
C ILE A 152 1.12 10.39 -8.81
N ASP A 153 0.86 11.64 -9.20
CA ASP A 153 1.92 12.59 -9.56
C ASP A 153 2.31 13.43 -8.34
N TYR A 154 2.94 12.77 -7.38
CA TYR A 154 3.52 13.38 -6.19
C TYR A 154 4.79 12.64 -5.80
N ASP A 155 5.60 13.22 -4.92
CA ASP A 155 6.72 12.50 -4.32
C ASP A 155 6.36 12.03 -2.91
N VAL A 156 6.60 10.74 -2.65
CA VAL A 156 6.37 10.18 -1.31
C VAL A 156 7.44 10.67 -0.33
N THR A 157 8.62 11.09 -0.83
CA THR A 157 9.72 11.64 -0.02
C THR A 157 9.34 12.96 0.64
N ASP A 158 8.50 13.78 -0.01
CA ASP A 158 8.02 15.07 0.51
C ASP A 158 7.30 14.92 1.86
N PHE A 159 6.63 13.78 2.07
CA PHE A 159 5.93 13.48 3.34
C PHE A 159 6.90 13.09 4.46
N ILE A 160 8.02 12.46 4.12
CA ILE A 160 8.99 11.92 5.09
C ILE A 160 10.21 12.83 5.29
N GLY A 161 10.36 13.88 4.47
CA GLY A 161 11.39 14.91 4.63
C GLY A 161 12.80 14.42 4.33
N ILE A 162 12.96 13.61 3.29
CA ILE A 162 14.24 13.04 2.84
C ILE A 162 14.61 13.61 1.47
#